data_AF-A0A5U6MFZ4-F1
#
_entry.id   AF-A0A5U6MFZ4-F1
#
_cell.length_a   1.000
_cell.length_b   1.000
_cell.length_c   1.000
_cell.angle_alpha   90.00
_cell.angle_beta   90.00
_cell.angle_gamma   90.00
#
_symmetry.space_group_name_H-M   'P 1'
#
loop_
_entity.id
_entity.type
_entity.pdbx_description
1 polymer ?
#
loop_
_entity_poly.entity_id
_entity_poly.type
_entity_poly.pdbx_seq_one_letter_code
_entity_poly.pdbx_strand_id
1 'polypeptide(L)' 'MNRLSKTMMALVLGGASSLTLLNQFLHEEEGDRTHAYRDAGGVWTICKGLTHVNGKPVKPGMVLTPAQCDRLDR' A
#
# COMPACT_ATOMS: atom_id res chain seq x y z
N MET A 1 -13.43 -19.16 -3.77
CA MET A 1 -14.24 -17.95 -4.01
C MET A 1 -13.76 -16.90 -3.02
N ASN A 2 -12.83 -16.02 -3.44
CA ASN A 2 -12.31 -14.97 -2.56
C ASN A 2 -13.44 -13.96 -2.33
N ARG A 3 -14.02 -13.97 -1.12
CA ARG A 3 -14.98 -12.96 -0.69
C ARG A 3 -14.20 -11.68 -0.42
N LEU A 4 -14.66 -10.57 -1.00
CA LEU A 4 -14.20 -9.24 -0.59
C LEU A 4 -14.33 -9.09 0.92
N SER A 5 -13.39 -8.40 1.55
CA SER A 5 -13.45 -8.05 2.96
C SER A 5 -14.75 -7.30 3.29
N LYS A 6 -15.18 -7.38 4.56
CA LYS A 6 -16.36 -6.64 5.05
C LYS A 6 -16.21 -5.13 4.82
N THR A 7 -14.99 -4.60 4.97
CA THR A 7 -14.68 -3.19 4.74
C THR A 7 -14.87 -2.81 3.27
N MET A 8 -14.32 -3.63 2.37
CA MET A 8 -14.47 -3.43 0.94
C MET A 8 -15.95 -3.50 0.49
N MET A 9 -16.72 -4.46 1.00
CA MET A 9 -18.16 -4.54 0.72
C MET A 9 -18.92 -3.30 1.21
N ALA A 10 -18.60 -2.80 2.40
CA ALA A 10 -19.23 -1.59 2.93
C ALA A 10 -18.93 -0.36 2.07
N LEU A 11 -17.69 -0.20 1.58
CA LEU A 11 -17.32 0.89 0.67
C LEU A 11 -18.04 0.82 -0.67
N VAL A 12 -18.18 -0.38 -1.24
CA VAL A 12 -18.94 -0.58 -2.49
C VAL A 12 -20.41 -0.21 -2.30
N LEU A 13 -21.05 -0.71 -1.24
CA LEU A 13 -22.45 -0.40 -0.93
C LEU A 13 -22.67 1.08 -0.60
N GLY A 14 -21.65 1.73 -0.03
CA GLY A 14 -21.65 3.17 0.27
C GLY A 14 -21.38 4.06 -0.95
N GLY A 15 -21.15 3.50 -2.15
CA GLY A 15 -20.87 4.27 -3.35
C GLY A 15 -19.52 5.00 -3.33
N ALA A 16 -18.50 4.42 -2.66
CA ALA A 16 -17.17 5.00 -2.61
C ALA A 16 -16.55 5.14 -4.01
N SER A 17 -15.68 6.13 -4.18
CA SER A 17 -14.98 6.35 -5.44
C SER A 17 -14.03 5.19 -5.80
N SER A 18 -13.70 5.04 -7.08
CA SER A 18 -12.77 4.02 -7.57
C SER A 18 -11.39 4.09 -6.90
N LEU A 19 -10.88 5.30 -6.65
CA LEU A 19 -9.63 5.54 -5.93
C LEU A 19 -9.70 5.05 -4.47
N THR A 20 -10.82 5.26 -3.79
CA THR A 20 -11.02 4.79 -2.42
C THR A 20 -11.07 3.27 -2.36
N LEU A 21 -11.78 2.64 -3.29
CA LEU A 21 -11.86 1.18 -3.38
C LEU A 21 -10.49 0.57 -3.70
N LEU A 22 -9.77 1.12 -4.68
CA LEU A 22 -8.41 0.67 -5.02
C LEU A 22 -7.47 0.77 -3.82
N ASN A 23 -7.49 1.89 -3.10
CA ASN A 23 -6.66 2.07 -1.91
C ASN A 23 -6.99 1.07 -0.80
N GLN A 24 -8.27 0.77 -0.56
CA GLN A 24 -8.67 -0.26 0.39
C GLN A 24 -8.18 -1.64 -0.05
N PHE A 25 -8.33 -1.97 -1.33
CA PHE A 25 -7.88 -3.24 -1.88
C PHE A 25 -6.37 -3.44 -1.68
N LEU A 26 -5.58 -2.45 -2.09
CA LEU A 26 -4.12 -2.49 -1.95
C LEU A 26 -3.70 -2.61 -0.49
N HIS A 27 -4.37 -1.90 0.42
CA HIS A 27 -4.09 -2.06 1.85
C HIS A 27 -4.38 -3.48 2.36
N GLU A 28 -5.45 -4.12 1.90
CA GLU A 28 -5.79 -5.50 2.31
C GLU A 28 -4.83 -6.55 1.73
N GLU A 29 -4.44 -6.40 0.47
CA GLU A 29 -3.58 -7.38 -0.20
C GLU A 29 -2.09 -7.20 0.13
N GLU A 30 -1.62 -5.96 0.21
CA GLU A 30 -0.20 -5.67 0.41
C GLU A 30 0.15 -5.47 1.89
N GLY A 31 -0.81 -4.97 2.69
CA GLY A 31 -0.61 -4.48 4.04
C GLY A 31 0.19 -3.17 4.07
N ASP A 32 0.17 -2.46 5.20
CA ASP A 32 1.09 -1.34 5.39
C ASP A 32 2.49 -1.88 5.68
N ARG A 33 3.24 -2.19 4.60
CA ARG A 33 4.64 -2.62 4.67
C ARG A 33 5.53 -1.43 5.00
N THR A 34 5.45 -1.05 6.27
CA THR A 34 6.25 0.00 6.92
C THR A 34 7.74 -0.30 6.89
N HIS A 35 8.15 -1.53 6.61
CA HIS A 35 9.53 -1.95 6.50
C HIS A 35 9.87 -2.27 5.04
N ALA A 36 11.04 -1.83 4.58
CA ALA A 36 11.52 -2.13 3.24
C ALA A 36 11.66 -3.64 3.01
N TYR A 37 11.15 -4.12 1.88
CA TYR A 37 11.17 -5.51 1.43
C TYR A 37 11.73 -5.60 0.01
N ARG A 38 12.12 -6.80 -0.43
CA ARG A 38 12.39 -7.04 -1.85
C ARG A 38 11.12 -7.51 -2.55
N ASP A 39 10.76 -6.83 -3.63
CA ASP A 39 9.67 -7.28 -4.50
C ASP A 39 10.07 -8.49 -5.35
N ALA A 40 9.14 -8.97 -6.19
CA ALA A 40 9.37 -10.11 -7.07
C ALA A 40 10.48 -9.88 -8.12
N GLY A 41 10.78 -8.62 -8.44
CA GLY A 41 11.90 -8.24 -9.32
C GLY A 41 13.22 -8.07 -8.57
N GLY A 42 13.23 -8.25 -7.25
CA GLY A 42 14.39 -8.06 -6.41
C GLY A 42 14.72 -6.59 -6.12
N VAL A 43 13.81 -5.64 -6.40
CA VAL A 43 14.02 -4.21 -6.08
C VAL A 43 13.61 -3.94 -4.63
N TRP A 44 14.35 -3.06 -3.96
CA TRP A 44 13.98 -2.61 -2.62
C TRP A 44 12.78 -1.68 -2.70
N THR A 45 11.74 -2.05 -1.96
CA THR A 45 10.41 -1.47 -2.06
C THR A 45 9.83 -1.29 -0.65
N ILE A 46 9.03 -0.27 -0.41
CA ILE A 46 8.38 0.02 0.88
C ILE A 46 6.95 0.55 0.66
N CYS A 47 6.09 0.49 1.68
CA CYS A 47 4.68 0.90 1.57
C CYS A 47 3.98 0.13 0.42
N LYS A 48 3.09 0.79 -0.34
CA LYS A 48 2.35 0.20 -1.48
C LYS A 48 3.15 0.26 -2.79
N GLY A 49 4.38 -0.23 -2.78
CA GLY A 49 5.20 -0.36 -3.99
C GLY A 49 6.18 0.81 -4.26
N LEU A 50 6.48 1.65 -3.27
CA LEU A 50 7.44 2.74 -3.45
C LEU A 50 8.86 2.20 -3.56
N THR A 51 9.53 2.50 -4.67
CA THR A 51 10.96 2.20 -4.89
C THR A 51 11.87 3.41 -4.60
N HIS A 52 11.28 4.61 -4.49
CA HIS A 52 11.95 5.86 -4.18
C HIS A 52 11.18 6.65 -3.13
N VAL A 53 11.90 7.20 -2.15
CA VAL A 53 11.35 8.07 -1.11
C VAL A 53 12.17 9.36 -1.09
N ASN A 54 11.51 10.51 -1.23
CA ASN A 54 12.16 11.83 -1.30
C ASN A 54 13.29 11.91 -2.35
N GLY A 55 13.06 11.32 -3.53
CA GLY A 55 14.02 11.30 -4.63
C GLY A 55 15.22 10.37 -4.44
N LYS A 56 15.25 9.56 -3.38
CA LYS A 56 16.31 8.58 -3.12
C LYS A 56 15.77 7.15 -3.20
N PRO A 57 16.55 6.19 -3.72
CA PRO A 57 16.12 4.80 -3.77
C PRO A 57 15.93 4.25 -2.35
N VAL A 58 14.93 3.38 -2.20
CA VAL A 58 14.69 2.64 -0.95
C VAL A 58 15.87 1.72 -0.68
N LYS A 59 16.23 1.59 0.59
CA LYS A 59 17.39 0.83 1.05
C LYS A 59 16.99 -0.21 2.10
N PRO A 60 17.77 -1.30 2.26
CA PRO A 60 17.57 -2.25 3.34
C PRO A 60 17.53 -1.54 4.70
N GLY A 61 16.60 -1.92 5.56
CA GLY A 61 16.44 -1.35 6.90
C GLY A 61 15.70 -0.01 6.95
N MET A 62 15.22 0.52 5.82
CA MET A 62 14.35 1.70 5.82
C MET A 62 12.99 1.35 6.44
N VAL A 63 12.51 2.22 7.33
CA VAL A 63 11.21 2.10 8.00
C VAL A 63 10.45 3.42 7.90
N LEU A 64 9.16 3.34 7.61
CA LEU A 64 8.22 4.46 7.56
C LEU A 64 7.02 4.17 8.46
N THR A 65 6.37 5.23 8.96
CA THR A 65 5.08 5.08 9.64
C THR A 65 3.96 4.90 8.61
N PRO A 66 2.81 4.30 8.99
CA PRO A 66 1.65 4.21 8.10
C PRO A 66 1.23 5.58 7.55
N ALA A 67 1.22 6.61 8.39
CA ALA A 67 0.90 7.98 7.98
C ALA A 67 1.92 8.58 6.98
N GLN A 68 3.17 8.13 6.99
CA GLN A 68 4.15 8.49 5.98
C GLN A 68 3.88 7.76 4.66
N CYS A 69 3.53 6.47 4.70
CA CYS A 69 3.10 5.72 3.52
C CYS A 69 1.87 6.37 2.86
N ASP A 70 0.82 6.67 3.62
CA ASP A 70 -0.41 7.30 3.11
C ASP A 70 -0.17 8.65 2.43
N ARG A 71 0.84 9.38 2.88
CA ARG A 71 1.22 10.67 2.28
C ARG A 71 1.97 10.49 0.96
N LEU A 72 2.79 9.44 0.87
CA LEU A 72 3.67 9.18 -0.28
C LEU A 72 2.96 8.37 -1.37
N ASP A 73 1.99 7.52 -1.02
CA ASP A 73 1.21 6.67 -1.91
C ASP A 73 0.04 7.42 -2.60
N ARG A 74 0.13 8.77 -2.70
CA ARG A 74 -0.93 9.64 -3.23
C ARG A 74 -0.81 9.92 -4.72
#